data_AF-A0A4Q3YLI0-F1
#
_entry.id   AF-A0A4Q3YLI0-F1
#
_cell.length_a   1.000
_cell.length_b   1.000
_cell.length_c   1.000
_cell.angle_alpha   90.00
_cell.angle_beta   90.00
_cell.angle_gamma   90.00
#
_symmetry.space_group_name_H-M   'P 1'
#
loop_
_entity.id
_entity.type
_entity.pdbx_description
1 polymer ?
#
loop_
_entity_poly.entity_id
_entity_poly.type
_entity_poly.pdbx_seq_one_letter_code
_entity_poly.pdbx_strand_id
1 'polypeptide(L)'
;MQLSTKHRFAFLCVPKCGSTSVEKALRKHCPSHLGGHPSLKHISASAFESHIRPLLRKVDPDRKIETFCIIREPVDRVRSWYEYQLRPQLKDPSHPFHERYNGHISFTEFVEIVISKKDSGSLPRFARIGSQSGFVRLRNGSIGVDHLFRLDRMEEVAAFLTRKIG
;
A
#
# COMPACT_ATOMS: atom_id res chain seq x y z
N MET A 1 4.34 -3.60 5.76
CA MET A 1 4.05 -2.61 6.81
C MET A 1 5.30 -2.42 7.69
N GLN A 2 5.58 -1.19 8.13
CA GLN A 2 6.61 -0.92 9.14
C GLN A 2 5.95 -0.45 10.44
N LEU A 3 6.40 -0.94 11.59
CA LEU A 3 5.86 -0.57 12.90
C LEU A 3 7.00 -0.26 13.86
N SER A 4 6.88 0.86 14.57
CA SER A 4 7.76 1.22 15.68
C SER A 4 6.94 1.59 16.91
N THR A 5 6.97 0.74 17.93
CA THR A 5 6.36 1.03 19.24
C THR A 5 7.17 2.09 19.99
N LYS A 6 8.50 2.07 19.85
CA LYS A 6 9.41 3.09 20.39
C LYS A 6 9.04 4.48 19.87
N HIS A 7 9.00 4.66 18.55
CA HIS A 7 8.72 5.93 17.89
C HIS A 7 7.23 6.20 17.65
N ARG A 8 6.35 5.29 18.09
CA ARG A 8 4.88 5.43 18.09
C ARG A 8 4.28 5.68 16.71
N PHE A 9 4.70 4.93 15.69
CA PHE A 9 4.08 5.01 14.36
C PHE A 9 3.95 3.66 13.67
N ALA A 10 3.01 3.56 12.74
CA ALA A 10 2.86 2.47 11.79
C ALA A 10 2.73 3.02 10.36
N PHE A 11 3.61 2.57 9.46
CA PHE A 11 3.53 2.88 8.03
C PHE A 11 2.74 1.79 7.30
N LEU A 12 1.53 2.11 6.85
CA LEU A 12 0.71 1.21 6.04
C LEU A 12 1.03 1.42 4.56
N CYS A 13 1.59 0.39 3.93
CA CYS A 13 2.22 0.51 2.63
C CYS A 13 1.19 0.35 1.51
N VAL A 14 0.63 1.45 1.01
CA VAL A 14 -0.23 1.41 -0.19
C VAL A 14 0.58 0.87 -1.39
N PRO A 15 0.06 -0.13 -2.14
CA PRO A 15 0.74 -0.63 -3.33
C PRO A 15 1.06 0.48 -4.35
N LYS A 16 2.27 0.44 -4.91
CA LYS A 16 2.76 1.34 -5.98
C LYS A 16 2.83 2.82 -5.59
N CYS A 17 2.95 3.13 -4.29
CA CYS A 17 3.08 4.49 -3.76
C CYS A 17 4.45 4.71 -3.08
N GLY A 18 5.55 4.30 -3.71
CA GLY A 18 6.92 4.60 -3.23
C GLY A 18 7.34 3.92 -1.92
N SER A 19 6.54 3.00 -1.36
CA SER A 19 6.76 2.43 -0.03
C SER A 19 8.10 1.72 0.17
N THR A 20 8.70 1.15 -0.88
CA THR A 20 9.96 0.40 -0.77
C THR A 20 11.14 1.29 -0.33
N SER A 21 11.23 2.53 -0.81
CA SER A 21 12.31 3.45 -0.43
C SER A 21 12.18 3.86 1.04
N VAL A 22 10.95 4.19 1.47
CA VAL A 22 10.64 4.55 2.86
C VAL A 22 10.86 3.36 3.80
N GLU A 23 10.45 2.16 3.40
CA GLU A 23 10.70 0.93 4.15
C GLU A 23 12.20 0.71 4.40
N LYS A 24 13.04 0.90 3.39
CA LYS A 24 14.50 0.77 3.53
C LYS A 24 15.06 1.79 4.53
N ALA A 25 14.62 3.04 4.45
CA ALA A 25 15.07 4.10 5.37
C ALA A 25 14.64 3.84 6.83
N LEU A 26 13.42 3.33 7.02
CA LEU A 26 12.84 3.07 8.35
C LEU A 26 13.31 1.77 9.01
N ARG A 27 13.93 0.86 8.26
CA ARG A 27 14.26 -0.50 8.73
C ARG A 27 15.04 -0.52 10.05
N LYS A 28 15.95 0.44 10.28
CA LYS A 28 16.73 0.53 11.53
C LYS A 28 15.94 1.03 12.75
N HIS A 29 14.78 1.67 12.52
CA HIS A 29 13.92 2.26 13.54
C HIS A 29 12.64 1.45 13.80
N CYS A 30 12.37 0.44 12.97
CA CYS A 30 11.19 -0.41 13.02
C CYS A 30 11.60 -1.85 13.35
N PRO A 31 11.56 -2.26 14.63
CA PRO A 31 11.90 -3.63 15.03
C PRO A 31 10.91 -4.65 14.45
N SER A 32 9.69 -4.23 14.14
CA SER A 32 8.67 -5.08 13.53
C SER A 32 8.49 -4.72 12.06
N HIS A 33 8.96 -5.64 11.20
CA HIS A 33 8.75 -5.60 9.77
C HIS A 33 7.83 -6.74 9.34
N LEU A 34 6.63 -6.40 8.88
CA LEU A 34 5.72 -7.36 8.24
C LEU A 34 5.92 -7.27 6.72
N GLY A 35 6.75 -8.19 6.22
CA GLY A 35 7.16 -8.34 4.83
C GLY A 35 7.17 -9.80 4.36
N GLY A 36 7.85 -10.11 3.26
CA GLY A 36 8.00 -11.49 2.74
C GLY A 36 6.87 -11.97 1.83
N HIS A 37 5.60 -11.64 2.14
CA HIS A 37 4.46 -11.90 1.26
C HIS A 37 3.71 -10.60 0.94
N PRO A 38 3.27 -10.35 -0.33
CA PRO A 38 2.57 -9.11 -0.70
C PRO A 38 1.36 -8.79 0.18
N SER A 39 0.58 -9.81 0.58
CA SER A 39 -0.59 -9.62 1.45
C SER A 39 -0.23 -9.17 2.87
N LEU A 40 0.95 -9.55 3.38
CA LEU A 40 1.45 -9.09 4.69
C LEU A 40 2.11 -7.71 4.58
N LYS A 41 2.67 -7.39 3.42
CA LYS A 41 3.26 -6.07 3.16
C LYS A 41 2.19 -4.99 3.07
N HIS A 42 1.08 -5.27 2.40
CA HIS A 42 0.01 -4.34 2.04
C HIS A 42 -1.22 -4.50 2.94
N ILE A 43 -1.04 -4.32 4.25
CA ILE A 43 -2.14 -4.32 5.24
C ILE A 43 -2.94 -3.02 5.11
N SER A 44 -4.24 -3.13 4.81
CA SER A 44 -5.16 -1.99 4.73
C SER A 44 -5.44 -1.39 6.12
N ALA A 45 -5.97 -0.17 6.14
CA ALA A 45 -6.41 0.50 7.37
C ALA A 45 -7.42 -0.35 8.15
N SER A 46 -8.43 -0.91 7.45
CA SER A 46 -9.39 -1.81 8.07
C SER A 46 -8.75 -3.05 8.70
N ALA A 47 -7.78 -3.67 8.02
CA ALA A 47 -7.10 -4.85 8.53
C ALA A 47 -6.18 -4.51 9.72
N PHE A 48 -5.50 -3.36 9.67
CA PHE A 48 -4.73 -2.85 10.80
C PHE A 48 -5.63 -2.64 12.03
N GLU A 49 -6.78 -1.97 11.85
CA GLU A 49 -7.69 -1.69 12.96
C GLU A 49 -8.31 -2.95 13.56
N SER A 50 -8.66 -3.94 12.73
CA SER A 50 -9.29 -5.18 13.19
C SER A 50 -8.31 -6.19 13.79
N HIS A 51 -7.06 -6.25 13.30
CA HIS A 51 -6.14 -7.34 13.64
C HIS A 51 -4.89 -6.88 14.41
N ILE A 52 -4.36 -5.68 14.13
CA ILE A 52 -3.10 -5.22 14.72
C ILE A 52 -3.36 -4.29 15.90
N ARG A 53 -4.27 -3.33 15.76
CA ARG A 53 -4.64 -2.37 16.82
C ARG A 53 -5.03 -3.03 18.15
N PRO A 54 -5.82 -4.13 18.17
CA PRO A 54 -6.16 -4.79 19.43
C PRO A 54 -4.94 -5.38 20.15
N LEU A 55 -3.96 -5.90 19.41
CA LEU A 55 -2.73 -6.44 19.99
C LEU A 55 -1.88 -5.31 20.59
N LEU A 56 -1.76 -4.18 19.88
CA LEU A 56 -1.04 -3.01 20.38
C LEU A 56 -1.65 -2.48 21.68
N ARG A 57 -2.98 -2.39 21.77
CA ARG A 57 -3.68 -1.95 22.98
C ARG A 57 -3.48 -2.89 24.17
N LYS A 58 -3.26 -4.19 23.95
CA LYS A 58 -2.98 -5.14 25.04
C LYS A 58 -1.57 -4.98 25.60
N VAL A 59 -0.61 -4.67 24.73
CA VAL A 59 0.80 -4.52 25.11
C VAL A 59 1.06 -3.18 25.77
N ASP A 60 0.43 -2.11 25.27
CA ASP A 60 0.61 -0.76 25.79
C ASP A 60 -0.68 0.06 25.57
N PRO A 61 -1.64 0.01 26.52
CA PRO A 61 -2.97 0.61 26.37
C PRO A 61 -2.96 2.12 26.17
N ASP A 62 -2.04 2.82 26.84
CA ASP A 62 -1.98 4.28 26.88
C ASP A 62 -1.17 4.87 25.72
N ARG A 63 -0.36 4.04 25.04
CA ARG A 63 0.52 4.50 23.97
C ARG A 63 -0.14 4.41 22.61
N LYS A 64 -0.69 5.54 22.16
CA LYS A 64 -1.27 5.68 20.82
C LYS A 64 -0.17 5.53 19.75
N ILE A 65 -0.29 4.49 18.91
CA ILE A 65 0.44 4.37 17.64
C ILE A 65 -0.31 5.19 16.57
N GLU A 66 0.39 6.13 15.95
CA GLU A 66 -0.12 6.90 14.82
C GLU A 66 0.15 6.17 13.51
N THR A 67 -0.88 6.02 12.69
CA THR A 67 -0.78 5.40 11.37
C THR A 67 -0.53 6.46 10.32
N PHE A 68 0.31 6.14 9.33
CA PHE A 68 0.42 6.98 8.14
C PHE A 68 0.49 6.15 6.86
N CYS A 69 0.06 6.78 5.77
CA CYS A 69 0.07 6.26 4.42
C CYS A 69 0.71 7.27 3.47
N ILE A 70 1.23 6.76 2.36
CA ILE A 70 1.61 7.57 1.20
C ILE A 70 0.70 7.16 0.05
N ILE A 71 0.06 8.13 -0.57
CA ILE A 71 -0.75 7.96 -1.77
C ILE A 71 -0.07 8.61 -2.96
N ARG A 72 -0.42 8.16 -4.16
CA ARG A 72 0.10 8.69 -5.42
C ARG A 72 -1.05 9.29 -6.24
N GLU A 73 -0.74 10.22 -7.14
CA GLU A 73 -1.67 10.65 -8.18
C GLU A 73 -2.29 9.39 -8.85
N PRO A 74 -3.65 9.31 -8.94
CA PRO A 74 -4.32 8.10 -9.40
C PRO A 74 -3.86 7.55 -10.74
N VAL A 75 -3.72 8.38 -11.78
CA VAL A 75 -3.33 7.95 -13.13
C VAL A 75 -1.89 7.43 -13.14
N ASP A 76 -0.97 8.14 -12.48
CA ASP A 76 0.42 7.72 -12.32
C ASP A 76 0.54 6.39 -11.57
N ARG A 77 -0.34 6.14 -10.60
CA ARG A 77 -0.38 4.85 -9.90
C ARG A 77 -0.84 3.73 -10.83
N VAL A 78 -1.87 3.98 -11.65
CA VAL A 78 -2.36 3.02 -12.64
C VAL A 78 -1.27 2.74 -13.68
N ARG A 79 -0.55 3.76 -14.15
CA ARG A 79 0.62 3.59 -15.02
C ARG A 79 1.71 2.73 -14.39
N SER A 80 2.04 2.99 -13.13
CA SER A 80 3.04 2.18 -12.41
C SER A 80 2.62 0.71 -12.25
N TRP A 81 1.32 0.42 -12.18
CA TRP A 81 0.80 -0.94 -12.23
C TRP A 81 0.94 -1.54 -13.63
N TYR A 82 0.57 -0.79 -14.67
CA TYR A 82 0.69 -1.22 -16.06
C TYR A 82 2.12 -1.64 -16.38
N GLU A 83 3.10 -0.76 -16.15
CA GLU A 83 4.52 -1.02 -16.39
C GLU A 83 5.05 -2.20 -15.55
N TYR A 84 4.63 -2.31 -14.29
CA TYR A 84 5.05 -3.40 -13.41
C TYR A 84 4.59 -4.78 -13.92
N GLN A 85 3.46 -4.81 -14.63
CA GLN A 85 2.89 -6.02 -15.19
C GLN A 85 3.52 -6.41 -16.52
N LEU A 86 4.26 -5.52 -17.18
CA LEU A 86 5.04 -5.78 -18.40
C LEU A 86 6.39 -6.47 -18.15
N ARG A 87 6.73 -6.78 -16.89
CA ARG A 87 8.04 -7.36 -16.58
C ARG A 87 8.24 -8.72 -17.27
N PRO A 88 9.47 -9.06 -17.72
CA PRO A 88 9.73 -10.26 -18.53
C PRO A 88 9.24 -11.56 -17.90
N GLN A 89 9.32 -11.68 -16.57
CA GLN A 89 8.90 -12.89 -15.86
C GLN A 89 7.41 -13.19 -16.01
N LEU A 90 6.56 -12.15 -16.16
CA LEU A 90 5.13 -12.36 -16.38
C LEU A 90 4.78 -12.72 -17.81
N LYS A 91 5.64 -12.38 -18.77
CA LYS A 91 5.43 -12.72 -20.18
C LYS A 91 5.48 -14.23 -20.42
N ASP A 92 6.27 -14.95 -19.61
CA ASP A 92 6.37 -16.40 -19.63
C ASP A 92 5.02 -17.06 -19.24
N PRO A 93 4.38 -17.84 -20.14
CA PRO A 93 3.13 -18.54 -19.85
C PRO A 93 3.21 -19.56 -18.72
N SER A 94 4.40 -20.08 -18.41
CA SER A 94 4.61 -21.05 -17.33
C SER A 94 4.65 -20.39 -15.93
N HIS A 95 4.79 -19.06 -15.88
CA HIS A 95 4.90 -18.35 -14.61
C HIS A 95 3.56 -18.36 -13.85
N PRO A 96 3.53 -18.65 -12.53
CA PRO A 96 2.28 -18.78 -11.75
C PRO A 96 1.36 -17.54 -11.76
N PHE A 97 1.92 -16.38 -12.08
CA PHE A 97 1.19 -15.11 -12.16
C PHE A 97 1.07 -14.56 -13.60
N HIS A 98 1.25 -15.40 -14.62
CA HIS A 98 1.16 -15.01 -16.04
C HIS A 98 -0.16 -14.28 -16.37
N GLU A 99 -1.27 -14.66 -15.74
CA GLU A 99 -2.59 -13.98 -15.84
C GLU A 99 -2.56 -12.46 -15.53
N ARG A 100 -1.48 -11.96 -14.91
CA ARG A 100 -1.27 -10.54 -14.62
C ARG A 100 -0.51 -9.79 -15.72
N TYR A 101 0.03 -10.48 -16.73
CA TYR A 101 0.69 -9.84 -17.86
C TYR A 101 -0.33 -9.12 -18.73
N ASN A 102 -0.03 -7.87 -19.10
CA ASN A 102 -0.92 -6.99 -19.85
C ASN A 102 -0.27 -6.45 -21.13
N GLY A 103 0.87 -7.01 -21.56
CA GLY A 103 1.60 -6.52 -22.74
C GLY A 103 0.94 -6.79 -24.09
N HIS A 104 -0.30 -7.27 -24.09
CA HIS A 104 -1.14 -7.47 -25.27
C HIS A 104 -2.17 -6.34 -25.47
N ILE A 105 -2.24 -5.38 -24.54
CA ILE A 105 -3.11 -4.21 -24.63
C ILE A 105 -2.32 -2.91 -24.39
N SER A 106 -2.83 -1.82 -24.93
CA SER A 106 -2.32 -0.46 -24.70
C SER A 106 -2.61 0.03 -23.26
N PHE A 107 -1.92 1.09 -22.85
CA PHE A 107 -2.19 1.73 -21.56
C PHE A 107 -3.62 2.30 -21.49
N THR A 108 -4.13 2.86 -22.59
CA THR A 108 -5.50 3.40 -22.66
C THR A 108 -6.54 2.31 -22.41
N GLU A 109 -6.45 1.18 -23.12
CA GLU A 109 -7.34 0.02 -22.89
C GLU A 109 -7.24 -0.50 -21.46
N PHE A 110 -6.02 -0.54 -20.88
CA PHE A 110 -5.84 -0.93 -19.49
C PHE A 110 -6.56 0.00 -18.52
N VAL A 111 -6.49 1.31 -18.73
CA VAL A 111 -7.20 2.31 -17.90
C VAL A 111 -8.71 2.12 -18.00
N GLU A 112 -9.25 1.97 -19.21
CA GLU A 112 -10.69 1.75 -19.44
C GLU A 112 -11.20 0.51 -18.69
N ILE A 113 -10.45 -0.59 -18.72
CA ILE A 113 -10.79 -1.81 -17.99
C ILE A 113 -10.75 -1.56 -16.48
N VAL A 114 -9.70 -0.91 -15.97
CA VAL A 114 -9.51 -0.64 -14.53
C VAL A 114 -10.61 0.26 -13.95
N ILE A 115 -11.11 1.24 -14.71
CA ILE A 115 -12.16 2.17 -14.26
C ILE A 115 -13.58 1.67 -14.57
N SER A 116 -13.72 0.56 -15.29
CA SER A 116 -15.03 0.01 -15.62
C SER A 116 -15.83 -0.33 -14.35
N LYS A 117 -17.16 -0.16 -14.39
CA LYS A 117 -18.07 -0.47 -13.27
C LYS A 117 -18.29 -1.97 -13.04
N LYS A 118 -17.48 -2.83 -13.67
CA LYS A 118 -17.59 -4.28 -13.54
C LYS A 118 -17.15 -4.71 -12.14
N ASP A 119 -17.81 -5.73 -11.60
CA ASP A 119 -17.40 -6.31 -10.32
C ASP A 119 -15.95 -6.78 -10.40
N SER A 120 -15.18 -6.54 -9.33
CA SER A 120 -13.75 -6.89 -9.30
C SER A 120 -13.47 -8.38 -9.58
N GLY A 121 -14.42 -9.28 -9.27
CA GLY A 121 -14.36 -10.70 -9.60
C GLY A 121 -14.48 -11.02 -11.09
N SER A 122 -15.06 -10.12 -11.87
CA SER A 122 -15.25 -10.25 -13.33
C SER A 122 -14.15 -9.57 -14.15
N LEU A 123 -13.35 -8.69 -13.53
CA LEU A 123 -12.22 -8.05 -14.21
C LEU A 123 -11.11 -9.05 -14.52
N PRO A 124 -10.36 -8.90 -15.63
CA PRO A 124 -9.11 -9.61 -15.85
C PRO A 124 -8.15 -9.43 -14.67
N ARG A 125 -7.31 -10.44 -14.40
CA ARG A 125 -6.44 -10.47 -13.22
C ARG A 125 -5.45 -9.32 -13.17
N PHE A 126 -4.95 -8.88 -14.32
CA PHE A 126 -4.10 -7.70 -14.45
C PHE A 126 -4.80 -6.38 -14.00
N ALA A 127 -6.12 -6.29 -14.12
CA ALA A 127 -6.88 -5.08 -13.77
C ALA A 127 -7.31 -5.02 -12.29
N ARG A 128 -7.14 -6.11 -11.53
CA ARG A 128 -7.53 -6.21 -10.10
C ARG A 128 -6.50 -5.56 -9.17
N ILE A 129 -6.20 -4.27 -9.37
CA ILE A 129 -5.12 -3.55 -8.66
C ILE A 129 -5.55 -2.87 -7.35
N GLY A 130 -6.83 -2.97 -6.99
CA GLY A 130 -7.44 -2.32 -5.82
C GLY A 130 -7.49 -0.79 -5.91
N SER A 131 -8.09 -0.14 -4.90
CA SER A 131 -8.17 1.33 -4.83
C SER A 131 -7.39 1.88 -3.64
N GLN A 132 -6.83 3.09 -3.78
CA GLN A 132 -6.16 3.78 -2.68
C GLN A 132 -7.16 4.18 -1.59
N SER A 133 -8.35 4.66 -1.99
CA SER A 133 -9.43 5.02 -1.07
C SER A 133 -9.92 3.81 -0.26
N GLY A 134 -10.08 2.65 -0.89
CA GLY A 134 -10.44 1.40 -0.19
C GLY A 134 -9.35 0.93 0.76
N PHE A 135 -8.08 1.18 0.44
CA PHE A 135 -6.96 0.82 1.31
C PHE A 135 -6.93 1.62 2.62
N VAL A 136 -7.29 2.91 2.57
CA VAL A 136 -7.20 3.82 3.72
C VAL A 136 -8.51 3.95 4.51
N ARG A 137 -9.61 3.35 4.04
CA ARG A 137 -10.91 3.39 4.72
C ARG A 137 -11.12 2.20 5.65
N LEU A 138 -11.92 2.44 6.69
CA LEU A 138 -12.50 1.40 7.54
C LEU A 138 -13.79 0.85 6.91
N ARG A 139 -14.31 -0.25 7.47
CA ARG A 139 -15.54 -0.90 6.97
C ARG A 139 -16.77 0.01 7.01
N ASN A 140 -16.82 0.96 7.94
CA ASN A 140 -17.88 1.96 8.05
C ASN A 140 -17.71 3.14 7.08
N GLY A 141 -16.69 3.13 6.22
CA GLY A 141 -16.42 4.16 5.22
C GLY A 141 -15.58 5.35 5.71
N SER A 142 -15.30 5.48 7.01
CA SER A 142 -14.45 6.55 7.54
C SER A 142 -12.97 6.32 7.17
N ILE A 143 -12.17 7.39 7.20
CA ILE A 143 -10.72 7.29 7.05
C ILE A 143 -10.15 6.58 8.29
N GLY A 144 -9.33 5.56 8.07
CA GLY A 144 -8.73 4.72 9.11
C GLY A 144 -7.23 4.93 9.28
N VAL A 145 -6.70 6.05 8.79
CA VAL A 145 -5.30 6.45 8.96
C VAL A 145 -5.20 7.83 9.57
N ASP A 146 -4.21 8.07 10.44
CA ASP A 146 -4.03 9.36 11.12
C ASP A 146 -3.41 10.39 10.16
N HIS A 147 -2.46 9.97 9.30
CA HIS A 147 -1.77 10.86 8.35
C HIS A 147 -1.77 10.31 6.93
N LEU A 148 -2.03 11.17 5.94
CA LEU A 148 -2.04 10.82 4.52
C LEU A 148 -1.11 11.77 3.76
N PHE A 149 -0.01 11.26 3.22
CA PHE A 149 0.96 12.05 2.46
C PHE A 149 0.88 11.76 0.97
N ARG A 150 1.30 12.73 0.16
CA ARG A 150 1.39 12.55 -1.29
C ARG A 150 2.82 12.14 -1.69
N LEU A 151 2.92 11.25 -2.67
CA LEU A 151 4.20 10.74 -3.16
C LEU A 151 5.05 11.82 -3.84
N ASP A 152 4.42 12.85 -4.40
CA ASP A 152 5.10 13.99 -5.02
C ASP A 152 5.53 15.07 -4.01
N ARG A 153 5.30 14.82 -2.71
CA ARG A 153 5.62 15.73 -1.59
C ARG A 153 6.33 14.98 -0.45
N MET A 154 7.38 14.25 -0.81
CA MET A 154 8.12 13.37 0.12
C MET A 154 8.83 14.13 1.25
N GLU A 155 9.08 15.43 1.08
CA GLU A 155 9.57 16.32 2.13
C GLU A 155 8.62 16.38 3.33
N GLU A 156 7.32 16.26 3.13
CA GLU A 156 6.33 16.23 4.22
C GLU A 156 6.42 14.93 5.02
N VAL A 157 6.65 13.80 4.32
CA VAL A 157 6.92 12.50 4.95
C VAL A 157 8.20 12.56 5.76
N ALA A 158 9.26 13.14 5.20
CA ALA A 158 10.54 13.30 5.88
C ALA A 158 10.38 14.17 7.14
N ALA A 159 9.72 15.32 7.04
CA ALA A 159 9.46 16.20 8.17
C ALA A 159 8.64 15.50 9.28
N PHE A 160 7.61 14.72 8.91
CA PHE A 160 6.87 13.90 9.86
C PHE A 160 7.78 12.89 10.56
N LEU A 161 8.57 12.13 9.80
CA LEU A 161 9.44 11.09 10.36
C LEU A 161 10.55 11.67 11.25
N THR A 162 11.15 12.80 10.88
CA THR A 162 12.12 13.52 11.72
C THR A 162 11.51 13.90 13.07
N ARG A 163 10.27 14.40 13.11
CA ARG A 163 9.59 14.68 14.39
C ARG A 163 9.36 13.43 15.25
N LYS A 164 9.21 12.25 14.63
CA LYS A 164 8.94 10.99 15.33
C LYS A 164 10.21 10.29 15.81
N ILE A 165 11.30 10.43 15.06
CA ILE A 165 12.52 9.65 15.24
C ILE A 165 13.63 10.47 15.91
N GLY A 166 13.62 11.80 15.77
CA GLY A 166 14.78 12.65 16.00
C GLY A 166 15.77 12.57 14.85
#